data_AF-A0A6J3BV06-F1
#
_entry.id   AF-A0A6J3BV06-F1
#
_cell.length_a   1.000
_cell.length_b   1.000
_cell.length_c   1.000
_cell.angle_alpha   90.00
_cell.angle_beta   90.00
_cell.angle_gamma   90.00
#
_symmetry.space_group_name_H-M   'P 1'
#
loop_
_entity.id
_entity.type
_entity.pdbx_description
1 polymer ?
#
loop_
_entity_poly.entity_id
_entity_poly.type
_entity_poly.pdbx_seq_one_letter_code
_entity_poly.pdbx_strand_id
1 'polypeptide(L)'
;MQDFGTLSSKTVTEVLMLEMKMAPTAKTYLVSGYPRSMRDVAEYSDKIQTINGVVLVSWRQRVLERQIEYGARLGHVVLSLARMELSNFYKNVMPVADYFDQSNMLISG
;
A
#
# COMPACT_ATOMS: atom_id res chain seq x y z
N MET A 1 -14.68 -9.60 -7.36
CA MET A 1 -13.95 -8.43 -6.88
C MET A 1 -12.83 -8.16 -7.87
N GLN A 2 -12.71 -6.94 -8.39
CA GLN A 2 -11.75 -6.60 -9.43
C GLN A 2 -10.36 -6.44 -8.81
N ASP A 3 -9.34 -7.09 -9.39
CA ASP A 3 -7.96 -6.99 -8.90
C ASP A 3 -7.34 -5.67 -9.40
N PHE A 4 -7.39 -4.64 -8.55
CA PHE A 4 -6.80 -3.34 -8.81
C PHE A 4 -5.26 -3.34 -8.74
N GLY A 5 -4.64 -4.45 -8.30
CA GLY A 5 -3.20 -4.67 -8.39
C GLY A 5 -2.69 -4.73 -9.83
N THR A 6 -3.59 -4.98 -10.80
CA THR A 6 -3.29 -4.99 -12.24
C THR A 6 -3.29 -3.61 -12.90
N LEU A 7 -3.81 -2.58 -12.23
CA LEU A 7 -3.82 -1.22 -12.76
C LEU A 7 -2.39 -0.69 -12.87
N SER A 8 -2.09 -0.03 -14.00
CA SER A 8 -0.77 0.54 -14.23
C SER A 8 -0.44 1.62 -13.18
N SER A 9 0.81 1.63 -12.70
CA SER A 9 1.33 2.63 -11.76
C SER A 9 1.07 4.06 -12.26
N LYS A 10 1.21 4.26 -13.58
CA LYS A 10 0.92 5.52 -14.26
C LYS A 10 -0.53 5.97 -14.05
N THR A 11 -1.49 5.10 -14.32
CA THR A 11 -2.93 5.39 -14.20
C THR A 11 -3.30 5.70 -12.75
N VAL A 12 -2.81 4.90 -11.79
CA VAL A 12 -3.11 5.10 -10.38
C VAL A 12 -2.54 6.44 -9.87
N THR A 13 -1.29 6.76 -10.25
CA THR A 13 -0.67 8.05 -9.89
C THR A 13 -1.42 9.23 -10.49
N GLU A 14 -1.88 9.14 -11.73
CA GLU A 14 -2.64 10.20 -12.40
C GLU A 14 -3.99 10.45 -11.72
N VAL A 15 -4.71 9.38 -11.38
CA VAL A 15 -5.97 9.49 -10.61
C VAL A 15 -5.71 10.11 -9.25
N LEU A 16 -4.69 9.64 -8.52
CA LEU A 16 -4.35 10.20 -7.21
C LEU A 16 -4.01 11.69 -7.28
N MET A 17 -3.23 12.10 -8.28
CA MET A 17 -2.91 13.50 -8.51
C MET A 17 -4.16 14.34 -8.81
N LEU A 18 -5.11 13.82 -9.58
CA LEU A 18 -6.38 14.51 -9.85
C LEU A 18 -7.20 14.68 -8.58
N GLU A 19 -7.35 13.62 -7.78
CA GLU A 19 -8.06 13.68 -6.49
C GLU A 19 -7.46 14.74 -5.55
N MET A 20 -6.12 14.81 -5.49
CA MET A 20 -5.44 15.86 -4.70
C MET A 20 -5.77 17.26 -5.24
N LYS A 21 -5.71 17.47 -6.56
CA LYS A 21 -6.03 18.76 -7.21
C LYS A 21 -7.47 19.20 -7.00
N MET A 22 -8.40 18.25 -6.83
CA MET A 22 -9.81 18.53 -6.55
C MET A 22 -10.07 19.00 -5.12
N ALA A 23 -9.10 18.84 -4.22
CA ALA A 23 -9.17 19.30 -2.83
C ALA A 23 -8.06 20.31 -2.50
N PRO A 24 -7.99 21.48 -3.17
CA PRO A 24 -6.86 22.42 -3.04
C PRO A 24 -6.75 23.09 -1.66
N THR A 25 -7.80 23.00 -0.82
CA THR A 25 -7.82 23.54 0.55
C THR A 25 -7.42 22.50 1.60
N ALA A 26 -7.13 21.26 1.19
CA ALA A 26 -6.67 20.22 2.10
C ALA A 26 -5.31 20.62 2.69
N LYS A 27 -5.20 20.54 4.02
CA LYS A 27 -3.94 20.82 4.73
C LYS A 27 -2.95 19.66 4.66
N THR A 28 -3.44 18.45 4.39
CA THR A 28 -2.66 17.23 4.31
C THR A 28 -3.47 16.16 3.56
N TYR A 29 -2.78 15.17 3.00
CA TYR A 29 -3.38 13.99 2.40
C TYR A 29 -2.86 12.74 3.11
N LEU A 30 -3.78 11.88 3.53
CA LEU A 30 -3.47 10.53 3.97
C LEU A 30 -3.77 9.57 2.82
N VAL A 31 -2.72 9.10 2.15
CA VAL A 31 -2.84 8.12 1.07
C VAL A 31 -2.71 6.73 1.67
N SER A 32 -3.75 5.90 1.54
CA SER A 32 -3.78 4.52 2.05
C SER A 32 -3.69 3.53 0.90
N GLY A 33 -2.86 2.50 1.06
CA GLY A 33 -2.72 1.42 0.07
C GLY A 33 -1.94 1.79 -1.19
N TYR A 34 -1.24 2.93 -1.22
CA TYR A 34 -0.34 3.35 -2.30
C TYR A 34 0.83 4.14 -1.70
N PRO A 35 2.09 3.98 -2.18
CA PRO A 35 2.55 3.09 -3.26
C PRO A 35 2.61 1.59 -2.88
N ARG A 36 2.39 0.70 -3.85
CA ARG A 36 2.33 -0.78 -3.66
C ARG A 36 3.55 -1.52 -4.20
N SER A 37 4.45 -0.82 -4.88
CA SER A 37 5.67 -1.36 -5.47
C SER A 37 6.70 -0.25 -5.70
N MET A 38 7.95 -0.60 -5.99
CA MET A 38 8.97 0.39 -6.35
C MET A 38 8.66 1.14 -7.65
N ARG A 39 7.86 0.56 -8.55
CA ARG A 39 7.37 1.25 -9.74
C ARG A 39 6.39 2.36 -9.37
N ASP A 40 5.50 2.09 -8.41
CA ASP A 40 4.57 3.08 -7.87
C ASP A 40 5.34 4.23 -7.19
N VAL A 41 6.42 3.91 -6.46
CA VAL A 41 7.31 4.93 -5.86
C VAL A 41 7.94 5.83 -6.93
N ALA A 42 8.45 5.25 -8.01
CA ALA A 42 9.06 6.00 -9.10
C ALA A 42 8.04 6.93 -9.79
N GLU A 43 6.85 6.44 -10.13
CA GLU A 43 5.79 7.25 -10.75
C GLU A 43 5.30 8.37 -9.81
N TYR A 44 5.13 8.08 -8.52
CA TYR A 44 4.73 9.08 -7.54
C TYR A 44 5.80 10.17 -7.40
N SER A 45 7.07 9.77 -7.33
CA SER A 45 8.19 10.69 -7.20
C SER A 45 8.33 11.58 -8.43
N ASP A 46 8.02 11.07 -9.63
CA ASP A 46 8.02 11.86 -10.87
C ASP A 46 6.89 12.90 -10.91
N LYS A 47 5.65 12.50 -10.58
CA LYS A 47 4.47 13.34 -10.79
C LYS A 47 3.99 14.17 -9.61
N ILE A 48 4.15 13.67 -8.39
CA ILE A 48 3.63 14.29 -7.16
C ILE A 48 4.75 14.81 -6.26
N GLN A 49 5.91 14.14 -6.25
CA GLN A 49 7.18 14.54 -5.63
C GLN A 49 7.23 14.58 -4.10
N THR A 50 6.18 15.02 -3.41
CA THR A 50 6.25 15.29 -1.96
C THR A 50 5.64 14.15 -1.14
N ILE A 51 6.46 13.49 -0.32
CA ILE A 51 6.03 12.58 0.75
C ILE A 51 6.65 13.07 2.06
N ASN A 52 5.82 13.36 3.06
CA ASN A 52 6.30 13.87 4.35
C ASN A 52 6.57 12.75 5.38
N GLY A 53 6.05 11.55 5.13
CA GLY A 53 6.24 10.39 5.99
C GLY A 53 5.43 9.21 5.50
N VAL A 54 5.82 8.02 5.94
CA VAL A 54 5.16 6.75 5.61
C VAL A 54 4.89 6.01 6.91
N VAL A 55 3.68 5.46 7.05
CA VAL A 55 3.29 4.66 8.20
C VAL A 55 3.16 3.21 7.75
N LEU A 56 3.97 2.33 8.31
CA LEU A 56 3.84 0.88 8.15
C LEU A 56 3.03 0.31 9.32
N VAL A 57 1.82 -0.13 9.03
CA VAL A 57 1.01 -0.90 9.98
C VAL A 57 1.38 -2.37 9.82
N SER A 58 2.17 -2.89 10.77
CA SER A 58 2.73 -4.23 10.68
C SER A 58 2.16 -5.17 11.73
N TRP A 59 2.08 -6.46 11.38
CA TRP A 59 1.79 -7.52 12.35
C TRP A 59 2.86 -8.60 12.26
N ARG A 60 3.07 -9.31 13.37
CA ARG A 60 3.82 -10.56 13.32
C ARG A 60 3.13 -11.51 12.34
N GLN A 61 3.86 -11.97 11.32
CA GLN A 61 3.31 -12.80 10.24
C GLN A 61 2.45 -13.96 10.75
N ARG A 62 2.93 -14.68 11.78
CA ARG A 62 2.21 -15.80 12.40
C ARG A 62 0.84 -15.40 13.00
N VAL A 63 0.71 -14.17 13.51
CA VAL A 63 -0.56 -13.67 14.04
C VAL A 63 -1.52 -13.38 12.89
N LEU A 64 -1.02 -12.72 11.85
CA LEU A 64 -1.82 -12.37 10.67
C LEU A 64 -2.31 -13.63 9.93
N GLU A 65 -1.45 -14.63 9.75
CA GLU A 65 -1.82 -15.92 9.15
C GLU A 65 -2.92 -16.65 9.93
N ARG A 66 -2.83 -16.66 11.26
CA ARG A 66 -3.89 -17.24 12.12
C ARG A 66 -5.21 -16.50 11.97
N GLN A 67 -5.17 -15.16 11.87
CA GLN A 67 -6.38 -14.36 11.68
C GLN A 67 -7.01 -14.61 10.30
N ILE A 68 -6.19 -14.75 9.26
CA ILE A 68 -6.65 -15.14 7.92
C ILE A 68 -7.32 -16.53 7.95
N GLU A 69 -6.72 -17.51 8.61
CA GLU A 69 -7.29 -18.85 8.75
C GLU A 69 -8.61 -18.84 9.52
N TYR A 70 -8.69 -18.06 10.60
CA TYR A 70 -9.91 -17.90 11.38
C TYR A 70 -11.01 -17.21 10.55
N GLY A 71 -10.71 -16.10 9.88
CA GLY A 71 -11.65 -15.39 9.01
C GLY A 71 -12.16 -16.25 7.84
N ALA A 72 -11.30 -17.12 7.29
CA ALA A 72 -11.72 -18.06 6.27
C ALA A 72 -12.69 -19.13 6.79
N ARG A 73 -12.49 -19.64 8.02
CA ARG A 73 -13.42 -20.58 8.66
C ARG A 73 -14.80 -19.98 8.92
N LEU A 74 -14.85 -18.68 9.20
CA LEU A 74 -16.10 -17.94 9.36
C LEU A 74 -16.78 -17.56 8.03
N GLY A 75 -16.15 -17.87 6.89
CA GLY A 75 -16.64 -17.50 5.56
C GLY A 75 -16.46 -16.01 5.22
N HIS A 76 -15.72 -15.26 6.03
CA HIS A 76 -15.49 -13.82 5.79
C HIS A 76 -14.46 -13.57 4.68
N VAL A 77 -13.58 -14.54 4.43
CA VAL A 77 -12.43 -14.38 3.55
C VAL A 77 -12.21 -15.65 2.73
N VAL A 78 -11.86 -15.49 1.45
CA VAL A 78 -11.40 -16.61 0.62
C VAL A 78 -9.92 -16.85 0.92
N LEU A 79 -9.60 -17.97 1.56
CA LEU A 79 -8.26 -18.27 2.08
C LEU A 79 -7.15 -18.16 1.02
N SER A 80 -7.39 -18.67 -0.18
CA SER A 80 -6.41 -18.63 -1.28
C SER A 80 -6.10 -17.19 -1.71
N LEU A 81 -7.11 -16.33 -1.79
CA LEU A 81 -6.93 -14.91 -2.12
C LEU A 81 -6.17 -14.19 -1.01
N ALA A 82 -6.52 -14.42 0.26
CA ALA A 82 -5.82 -13.77 1.37
C ALA A 82 -4.34 -14.17 1.46
N ARG A 83 -4.00 -15.44 1.19
CA ARG A 83 -2.61 -15.89 1.12
C ARG A 83 -1.87 -15.28 -0.07
N MET A 84 -2.53 -15.15 -1.22
CA MET A 84 -1.98 -14.48 -2.40
C MET A 84 -1.67 -13.01 -2.10
N GLU A 85 -2.60 -12.27 -1.49
CA GLU A 85 -2.40 -10.88 -1.09
C GLU A 85 -1.27 -10.72 -0.07
N LEU A 86 -1.20 -11.60 0.93
CA LEU A 86 -0.12 -11.60 1.92
C LEU A 86 1.25 -11.84 1.25
N SER A 87 1.32 -12.77 0.30
CA SER A 87 2.55 -12.99 -0.48
C SER A 87 2.92 -11.78 -1.33
N ASN A 88 1.95 -11.12 -1.95
CA ASN A 88 2.18 -9.90 -2.74
C ASN A 88 2.65 -8.74 -1.88
N PHE A 89 2.11 -8.60 -0.66
CA PHE A 89 2.53 -7.60 0.30
C PHE A 89 4.03 -7.73 0.64
N TYR A 90 4.47 -8.92 1.06
CA TYR A 90 5.89 -9.13 1.39
C TYR A 90 6.81 -8.98 0.18
N LYS A 91 6.35 -9.36 -1.01
CA LYS A 91 7.15 -9.30 -2.23
C LYS A 91 7.31 -7.88 -2.78
N ASN A 92 6.25 -7.07 -2.74
CA ASN A 92 6.20 -5.81 -3.48
C ASN A 92 6.09 -4.58 -2.55
N VAL A 93 5.42 -4.69 -1.41
CA VAL A 93 5.14 -3.56 -0.50
C VAL A 93 6.25 -3.40 0.55
N MET A 94 6.80 -4.49 1.08
CA MET A 94 7.91 -4.38 2.04
C MET A 94 9.15 -3.65 1.47
N PRO A 95 9.58 -3.88 0.21
CA PRO A 95 10.67 -3.10 -0.38
C PRO A 95 10.39 -1.59 -0.42
N VAL A 96 9.12 -1.19 -0.52
CA VAL A 96 8.73 0.23 -0.44
C VAL A 96 8.94 0.76 0.97
N ALA A 97 8.53 0.00 1.99
CA ALA A 97 8.79 0.38 3.38
C ALA A 97 10.29 0.51 3.65
N ASP A 98 11.10 -0.45 3.19
CA ASP A 98 12.56 -0.42 3.34
C ASP A 98 13.19 0.83 2.67
N TYR A 99 12.69 1.23 1.51
CA TYR A 99 13.13 2.46 0.82
C TYR A 99 12.87 3.73 1.66
N PHE A 100 11.69 3.82 2.28
CA PHE A 100 11.36 4.97 3.13
C PHE A 100 12.04 4.92 4.51
N ASP A 101 12.34 3.73 5.01
CA ASP A 101 13.11 3.54 6.25
C ASP A 101 14.55 4.06 6.08
N GLN A 102 15.20 3.71 4.98
CA GLN A 102 16.54 4.22 4.63
C GLN A 102 16.58 5.75 4.48
N SER A 103 15.42 6.37 4.22
CA SER A 103 15.26 7.81 4.08
C SER A 103 14.81 8.50 5.38
N ASN A 104 14.75 7.78 6.51
CA ASN A 104 14.23 8.24 7.80
C ASN A 104 12.78 8.79 7.72
N MET A 105 11.98 8.30 6.77
CA MET A 105 10.59 8.70 6.58
C MET A 105 9.59 7.68 7.11
N LEU A 106 10.04 6.49 7.52
CA LEU A 106 9.18 5.41 7.99
C LEU A 106 8.90 5.51 9.49
N ILE A 107 7.62 5.42 9.86
CA ILE A 107 7.16 5.17 11.22
C ILE A 107 6.51 3.78 11.21
N SER A 108 6.97 2.88 12.09
CA SER A 108 6.41 1.54 12.23
C SER A 108 5.72 1.36 13.58
N GLY A 109 4.59 0.64 13.57
CA GLY A 109 3.80 0.26 14.74
C GLY A 109 3.33 -1.18 14.68
#